data_AF-A0A8T3VL55-F1
#
_entry.id   AF-A0A8T3VL55-F1
#
_cell.length_a   1.000
_cell.length_b   1.000
_cell.length_c   1.000
_cell.angle_alpha   90.00
_cell.angle_beta   90.00
_cell.angle_gamma   90.00
#
_symmetry.space_group_name_H-M   'P 1'
#
loop_
_entity.id
_entity.type
_entity.pdbx_description
1 polymer ?
#
loop_
_entity_poly.entity_id
_entity_poly.type
_entity_poly.pdbx_seq_one_letter_code
_entity_poly.pdbx_strand_id
1 'polypeptide(L)'
;MEIELKSQSDDEIVFIVRDAEVPFVNAIRRAAMVNVPKIAIEDVNIIRNDSAMFNEVLAHRLGLTPLVSDLDAIEGLLLPEDDGWYEPQGIAFSINEVGPKVVYSKDIISSDSKIKPVYDTIPIVKLKEDEELNVEAYAKVGYGKNHVKWMPTTVCAYKQYPEITFNDDVDIDYDCADACPRGVLKSDKRSKKIKILDIENCSMCKSCERASINRAAANGAPDKSYINIGYRENDFIFRIETDGSMPAKEVLLTACDKLGEKAEKFISFSEKEE
;
A
#
# COMPACT_ATOMS: atom_id res chain seq x y z
N MET A 1 22.56 7.30 -6.72
CA MET A 1 21.40 6.75 -6.01
C MET A 1 21.74 6.39 -4.56
N GLU A 2 20.99 6.93 -3.60
CA GLU A 2 21.13 6.67 -2.14
C GLU A 2 19.74 6.37 -1.55
N ILE A 3 19.66 5.47 -0.55
CA ILE A 3 18.40 5.09 0.11
C ILE A 3 18.53 5.29 1.62
N GLU A 4 17.62 6.06 2.21
CA GLU A 4 17.58 6.38 3.65
C GLU A 4 16.27 5.88 4.27
N LEU A 5 16.34 5.00 5.26
CA LEU A 5 15.17 4.53 6.00
C LEU A 5 14.67 5.63 6.98
N LYS A 6 13.37 5.91 6.99
CA LYS A 6 12.75 6.90 7.90
C LYS A 6 11.96 6.25 9.02
N SER A 7 11.09 5.31 8.68
CA SER A 7 10.34 4.51 9.64
C SER A 7 10.09 3.12 9.09
N GLN A 8 10.01 2.15 10.01
CA GLN A 8 9.67 0.78 9.70
C GLN A 8 8.88 0.18 10.87
N SER A 9 7.74 -0.41 10.55
CA SER A 9 6.98 -1.37 11.35
C SER A 9 6.76 -2.63 10.53
N ASP A 10 6.00 -3.59 11.06
CA ASP A 10 5.65 -4.81 10.32
C ASP A 10 4.80 -4.46 9.09
N ASP A 11 3.78 -3.62 9.27
CA ASP A 11 2.84 -3.28 8.18
C ASP A 11 3.19 -2.01 7.40
N GLU A 12 4.21 -1.23 7.79
CA GLU A 12 4.55 0.04 7.13
C GLU A 12 6.08 0.20 6.99
N ILE A 13 6.53 0.65 5.81
CA ILE A 13 7.90 1.13 5.61
C ILE A 13 7.88 2.46 4.85
N VAL A 14 8.64 3.43 5.37
CA VAL A 14 8.85 4.75 4.75
C VAL A 14 10.34 4.98 4.57
N PHE A 15 10.75 5.30 3.35
CA PHE A 15 12.15 5.53 3.00
C PHE A 15 12.28 6.65 1.96
N ILE A 16 13.44 7.29 1.95
CA ILE A 16 13.81 8.29 0.95
C ILE A 16 14.71 7.63 -0.09
N VAL A 17 14.45 7.90 -1.37
CA VAL A 17 15.34 7.53 -2.47
C VAL A 17 15.86 8.82 -3.07
N ARG A 18 17.18 9.01 -3.10
CA ARG A 18 17.84 10.16 -3.75
C ARG A 18 18.47 9.73 -5.05
N ASP A 19 18.53 10.66 -6.00
CA ASP A 19 19.18 10.46 -7.30
C ASP A 19 18.64 9.20 -8.02
N ALA A 20 17.33 9.16 -8.19
CA ALA A 20 16.61 8.15 -8.97
C ALA A 20 15.66 8.80 -9.98
N GLU A 21 15.38 8.12 -11.08
CA GLU A 21 14.40 8.60 -12.06
C GLU A 21 12.98 8.11 -11.74
N VAL A 22 11.98 8.90 -12.11
CA VAL A 22 10.56 8.57 -11.93
C VAL A 22 10.19 7.18 -12.47
N PRO A 23 10.62 6.75 -13.68
CA PRO A 23 10.28 5.43 -14.21
C PRO A 23 10.77 4.28 -13.32
N PHE A 24 11.97 4.42 -12.73
CA PHE A 24 12.56 3.41 -11.86
C PHE A 24 11.79 3.29 -10.54
N VAL A 25 11.52 4.41 -9.88
CA VAL A 25 10.73 4.45 -8.63
C VAL A 25 9.31 3.93 -8.86
N ASN A 26 8.71 4.27 -10.00
CA ASN A 26 7.40 3.75 -10.38
C ASN A 26 7.41 2.24 -10.71
N ALA A 27 8.51 1.70 -11.22
CA ALA A 27 8.65 0.27 -11.46
C ALA A 27 8.60 -0.50 -10.13
N ILE A 28 9.33 -0.04 -9.11
CA ILE A 28 9.30 -0.62 -7.76
C ILE A 28 7.88 -0.57 -7.20
N ARG A 29 7.22 0.60 -7.30
CA ARG A 29 5.81 0.77 -6.85
C ARG A 29 4.87 -0.22 -7.51
N ARG A 30 4.96 -0.37 -8.83
CA ARG A 30 4.11 -1.30 -9.58
C ARG A 30 4.42 -2.75 -9.20
N ALA A 31 5.69 -3.11 -9.09
CA ALA A 31 6.10 -4.46 -8.72
C ALA A 31 5.58 -4.86 -7.34
N ALA A 32 5.74 -3.97 -6.34
CA ALA A 32 5.23 -4.17 -4.99
C ALA A 32 3.70 -4.41 -4.94
N MET A 33 2.95 -3.73 -5.81
CA MET A 33 1.49 -3.91 -5.86
C MET A 33 1.05 -5.18 -6.58
N VAL A 34 1.65 -5.51 -7.73
CA VAL A 34 1.04 -6.46 -8.69
C VAL A 34 1.88 -7.70 -8.99
N ASN A 35 3.15 -7.73 -8.60
CA ASN A 35 4.09 -8.81 -8.90
C ASN A 35 4.53 -9.62 -7.67
N VAL A 36 4.21 -9.15 -6.47
CA VAL A 36 4.45 -9.91 -5.23
C VAL A 36 3.35 -10.98 -5.11
N PRO A 37 3.70 -12.26 -4.91
CA PRO A 37 2.73 -13.33 -4.73
C PRO A 37 2.06 -13.21 -3.35
N LYS A 38 0.78 -13.57 -3.29
CA LYS A 38 -0.03 -13.59 -2.06
C LYS A 38 -1.02 -14.74 -2.13
N ILE A 39 -1.42 -15.33 -1.01
CA ILE A 39 -2.49 -16.34 -0.97
C ILE A 39 -3.84 -15.68 -0.63
N ALA A 40 -4.89 -16.09 -1.34
CA ALA A 40 -6.25 -15.63 -1.08
C ALA A 40 -7.27 -16.71 -1.45
N ILE A 41 -8.45 -16.68 -0.82
CA ILE A 41 -9.55 -17.59 -1.14
C ILE A 41 -10.01 -17.35 -2.58
N GLU A 42 -10.00 -18.42 -3.38
CA GLU A 42 -10.42 -18.42 -4.80
C GLU A 42 -11.76 -19.11 -4.96
N ASP A 43 -11.82 -20.38 -4.56
CA ASP A 43 -12.99 -21.23 -4.76
C ASP A 43 -13.77 -21.31 -3.44
N VAL A 44 -15.09 -21.11 -3.51
CA VAL A 44 -15.98 -21.15 -2.35
C VAL A 44 -17.15 -22.08 -2.67
N ASN A 45 -17.21 -23.21 -1.97
CA ASN A 45 -18.28 -24.18 -2.02
C ASN A 45 -19.26 -23.94 -0.85
N ILE A 46 -20.45 -23.47 -1.17
CA ILE A 46 -21.49 -23.18 -0.17
C ILE A 46 -22.39 -24.40 -0.05
N ILE A 47 -22.24 -25.12 1.06
CA ILE A 47 -23.06 -26.29 1.38
C ILE A 47 -24.43 -25.83 1.92
N ARG A 48 -24.42 -24.84 2.81
CA ARG A 48 -25.63 -24.23 3.37
C ARG A 48 -25.39 -22.77 3.71
N ASN A 49 -26.34 -21.90 3.34
CA ASN A 49 -26.36 -20.50 3.71
C ASN A 49 -27.81 -20.05 3.88
N ASP A 50 -28.30 -20.08 5.12
CA ASP A 50 -29.66 -19.63 5.46
C ASP A 50 -29.71 -18.13 5.80
N SER A 51 -28.57 -17.44 5.71
CA SER A 51 -28.50 -16.01 6.03
C SER A 51 -29.18 -15.15 4.96
N ALA A 52 -29.44 -13.89 5.31
CA ALA A 52 -29.94 -12.91 4.36
C ALA A 52 -28.91 -12.48 3.28
N MET A 53 -27.64 -12.89 3.40
CA MET A 53 -26.58 -12.51 2.45
C MET A 53 -26.54 -13.47 1.27
N PHE A 54 -26.54 -12.93 0.05
CA PHE A 54 -26.38 -13.74 -1.17
C PHE A 54 -25.02 -14.44 -1.22
N ASN A 55 -25.02 -15.63 -1.80
CA ASN A 55 -23.85 -16.50 -1.93
C ASN A 55 -22.66 -15.82 -2.61
N GLU A 56 -22.90 -15.06 -3.67
CA GLU A 56 -21.86 -14.36 -4.43
C GLU A 56 -21.21 -13.25 -3.60
N VAL A 57 -22.01 -12.55 -2.79
CA VAL A 57 -21.51 -11.51 -1.88
C VAL A 57 -20.70 -12.13 -0.75
N LEU A 58 -21.16 -13.25 -0.20
CA LEU A 58 -20.43 -14.00 0.82
C LEU A 58 -19.08 -14.49 0.27
N ALA A 59 -19.08 -15.13 -0.90
CA ALA A 59 -17.86 -15.61 -1.55
C ALA A 59 -16.88 -14.46 -1.85
N HIS A 60 -17.38 -13.31 -2.32
CA HIS A 60 -16.57 -12.12 -2.55
C HIS A 60 -15.93 -11.59 -1.25
N ARG A 61 -16.66 -11.58 -0.13
CA ARG A 61 -16.12 -11.15 1.18
C ARG A 61 -15.04 -12.12 1.68
N LEU A 62 -15.26 -13.43 1.54
CA LEU A 62 -14.27 -14.44 1.89
C LEU A 62 -12.99 -14.27 1.04
N GLY A 63 -13.14 -14.05 -0.27
CA GLY A 63 -12.02 -13.80 -1.17
C GLY A 63 -11.19 -12.56 -0.84
N LEU A 64 -11.80 -11.53 -0.25
CA LEU A 64 -11.12 -10.29 0.16
C LEU A 64 -10.57 -10.33 1.60
N THR A 65 -10.79 -11.40 2.35
CA THR A 65 -10.25 -11.54 3.71
C THR A 65 -8.75 -11.81 3.60
N PRO A 66 -7.87 -10.94 4.15
CA PRO A 66 -6.44 -11.13 4.07
C PRO A 66 -6.02 -12.36 4.88
N LEU A 67 -5.21 -13.22 4.25
CA LEU A 67 -4.62 -14.40 4.86
C LEU A 67 -3.12 -14.15 5.07
N VAL A 68 -2.54 -14.73 6.13
CA VAL A 68 -1.09 -14.74 6.32
C VAL A 68 -0.43 -15.34 5.08
N SER A 69 0.47 -14.57 4.48
CA SER A 69 1.08 -14.80 3.17
C SER A 69 2.58 -14.46 3.15
N ASP A 70 3.24 -14.43 4.31
CA ASP A 70 4.69 -14.28 4.37
C ASP A 70 5.39 -15.41 3.59
N LEU A 71 6.64 -15.17 3.19
CA LEU A 71 7.44 -16.08 2.37
C LEU A 71 7.52 -17.47 2.99
N ASP A 72 7.61 -17.58 4.32
CA ASP A 72 7.67 -18.83 5.08
C ASP A 72 6.33 -19.60 5.08
N ALA A 73 5.21 -18.88 4.97
CA ALA A 73 3.87 -19.44 4.86
C ALA A 73 3.57 -19.94 3.45
N ILE A 74 3.98 -19.19 2.42
CA ILE A 74 3.71 -19.57 1.02
C ILE A 74 4.81 -20.46 0.40
N GLU A 75 5.88 -20.75 1.15
CA GLU A 75 6.96 -21.64 0.71
C GLU A 75 6.42 -23.03 0.31
N GLY A 76 6.78 -23.49 -0.89
CA GLY A 76 6.37 -24.80 -1.40
C GLY A 76 4.95 -24.87 -1.97
N LEU A 77 4.19 -23.76 -1.93
CA LEU A 77 2.93 -23.66 -2.66
C LEU A 77 3.19 -23.39 -4.16
N LEU A 78 2.33 -23.95 -5.01
CA LEU A 78 2.39 -23.73 -6.45
C LEU A 78 2.06 -22.27 -6.79
N LEU A 79 2.93 -21.64 -7.57
CA LEU A 79 2.69 -20.32 -8.12
C LEU A 79 1.81 -20.42 -9.38
N PRO A 80 1.11 -19.34 -9.76
CA PRO A 80 0.29 -19.34 -10.99
C PRO A 80 1.02 -19.67 -12.29
N GLU A 81 2.35 -19.56 -12.30
CA GLU A 81 3.19 -19.81 -13.49
C GLU A 81 3.64 -21.28 -13.58
N ASP A 82 3.36 -22.09 -12.54
CA ASP A 82 3.63 -23.52 -12.52
C ASP A 82 2.50 -24.25 -13.26
N ASP A 83 2.67 -24.44 -14.56
CA ASP A 83 1.73 -25.00 -15.53
C ASP A 83 1.55 -26.54 -15.42
N GLY A 84 1.62 -27.07 -14.21
CA GLY A 84 1.30 -28.46 -13.96
C GLY A 84 -0.15 -28.76 -14.36
N TRP A 85 -0.37 -29.86 -15.10
CA TRP A 85 -1.68 -30.44 -15.40
C TRP A 85 -2.50 -30.88 -14.16
N TYR A 86 -1.99 -30.56 -12.96
CA TYR A 86 -2.62 -30.83 -11.68
C TYR A 86 -3.19 -29.53 -11.14
N GLU A 87 -4.49 -29.55 -10.86
CA GLU A 87 -5.19 -28.48 -10.17
C GLU A 87 -4.44 -28.16 -8.87
N PRO A 88 -4.07 -26.88 -8.60
CA PRO A 88 -3.30 -26.55 -7.41
C PRO A 88 -4.01 -27.09 -6.17
N GLN A 89 -3.30 -27.85 -5.34
CA GLN A 89 -3.79 -28.22 -4.00
C GLN A 89 -3.84 -26.93 -3.17
N GLY A 90 -4.93 -26.19 -3.31
CA GLY A 90 -5.19 -25.00 -2.51
C GLY A 90 -5.33 -25.38 -1.04
N ILE A 91 -5.03 -24.44 -0.15
CA ILE A 91 -5.25 -24.63 1.28
C ILE A 91 -6.75 -24.59 1.54
N ALA A 92 -7.26 -25.60 2.23
CA ALA A 92 -8.68 -25.73 2.51
C ALA A 92 -9.06 -24.91 3.76
N PHE A 93 -10.21 -24.26 3.68
CA PHE A 93 -10.83 -23.50 4.75
C PHE A 93 -12.26 -23.99 4.97
N SER A 94 -12.73 -23.95 6.20
CA SER A 94 -14.11 -24.31 6.53
C SER A 94 -14.73 -23.33 7.52
N ILE A 95 -16.03 -23.12 7.39
CA ILE A 95 -16.87 -22.37 8.33
C ILE A 95 -18.11 -23.22 8.58
N ASN A 96 -18.39 -23.54 9.84
CA ASN A 96 -19.60 -24.25 10.22
C ASN A 96 -20.18 -23.60 11.47
N GLU A 97 -21.20 -22.77 11.28
CA GLU A 97 -21.71 -21.88 12.32
C GLU A 97 -23.23 -21.77 12.33
N VAL A 98 -23.79 -21.64 13.53
CA VAL A 98 -25.23 -21.49 13.78
C VAL A 98 -25.48 -20.20 14.56
N GLY A 99 -26.49 -19.45 14.15
CA GLY A 99 -26.89 -18.22 14.83
C GLY A 99 -27.69 -18.45 16.12
N PRO A 100 -28.04 -17.37 16.85
CA PRO A 100 -27.84 -15.97 16.49
C PRO A 100 -26.43 -15.46 16.84
N LYS A 101 -25.63 -15.11 15.83
CA LYS A 101 -24.31 -14.48 16.02
C LYS A 101 -23.80 -13.76 14.78
N VAL A 102 -22.73 -13.00 14.93
CA VAL A 102 -21.93 -12.52 13.79
C VAL A 102 -20.78 -13.51 13.62
N VAL A 103 -20.68 -14.08 12.41
CA VAL A 103 -19.52 -14.88 11.99
C VAL A 103 -18.39 -13.91 11.65
N TYR A 104 -17.25 -14.08 12.28
CA TYR A 104 -16.05 -13.29 12.06
C TYR A 104 -14.97 -14.10 11.36
N SER A 105 -13.93 -13.44 10.88
CA SER A 105 -12.78 -14.07 10.24
C SER A 105 -12.09 -15.12 11.12
N LYS A 106 -12.06 -14.95 12.45
CA LYS A 106 -11.56 -15.99 13.37
C LYS A 106 -12.31 -17.32 13.31
N ASP A 107 -13.55 -17.31 12.81
CA ASP A 107 -14.40 -18.50 12.69
C ASP A 107 -14.08 -19.27 11.38
N ILE A 108 -13.16 -18.75 10.54
CA ILE A 108 -12.65 -19.43 9.34
C ILE A 108 -11.49 -20.35 9.76
N ILE A 109 -11.74 -21.66 9.70
CA ILE A 109 -10.80 -22.69 10.13
C ILE A 109 -9.95 -23.13 8.93
N SER A 110 -8.63 -22.98 9.03
CA SER A 110 -7.68 -23.43 8.01
C SER A 110 -7.21 -24.86 8.24
N SER A 111 -6.93 -25.59 7.15
CA SER A 111 -6.22 -26.86 7.20
C SER A 111 -4.72 -26.70 7.48
N ASP A 112 -4.16 -25.50 7.26
CA ASP A 112 -2.77 -25.16 7.57
C ASP A 112 -2.71 -24.04 8.62
N SER A 113 -2.08 -24.34 9.76
CA SER A 113 -1.94 -23.40 10.88
C SER A 113 -1.12 -22.14 10.56
N LYS A 114 -0.26 -22.18 9.53
CA LYS A 114 0.52 -21.01 9.07
C LYS A 114 -0.35 -20.02 8.29
N ILE A 115 -1.31 -20.53 7.52
CA ILE A 115 -2.12 -19.72 6.59
C ILE A 115 -3.52 -19.59 7.17
N LYS A 116 -3.73 -18.49 7.89
CA LYS A 116 -4.98 -18.14 8.57
C LYS A 116 -5.33 -16.69 8.32
N PRO A 117 -6.56 -16.25 8.62
CA PRO A 117 -6.91 -14.84 8.55
C PRO A 117 -5.97 -13.98 9.40
N VAL A 118 -5.53 -12.85 8.85
CA VAL A 118 -4.61 -11.92 9.53
C VAL A 118 -5.27 -11.29 10.75
N TYR A 119 -6.55 -10.92 10.60
CA TYR A 119 -7.34 -10.29 11.65
C TYR A 119 -8.47 -11.21 12.06
N ASP A 120 -8.74 -11.29 13.36
CA ASP A 120 -9.80 -12.13 13.94
C ASP A 120 -11.19 -11.46 13.93
N THR A 121 -11.23 -10.16 13.64
CA THR A 121 -12.40 -9.30 13.89
C THR A 121 -13.11 -8.83 12.62
N ILE A 122 -12.77 -9.35 11.45
CA ILE A 122 -13.44 -8.97 10.20
C ILE A 122 -14.82 -9.64 10.17
N PRO A 123 -15.93 -8.88 10.16
CA PRO A 123 -17.26 -9.49 10.11
C PRO A 123 -17.49 -10.10 8.71
N ILE A 124 -17.91 -11.36 8.67
CA ILE A 124 -18.22 -12.07 7.42
C ILE A 124 -19.71 -11.97 7.11
N VAL A 125 -20.56 -12.48 8.01
CA VAL A 125 -22.01 -12.47 7.88
C VAL A 125 -22.67 -12.46 9.26
N LYS A 126 -23.90 -11.95 9.34
CA LYS A 126 -24.73 -12.01 10.55
C LYS A 126 -25.81 -13.07 10.37
N LEU A 127 -25.88 -14.00 11.31
CA LEU A 127 -26.88 -15.06 11.38
C LEU A 127 -27.93 -14.70 12.45
N LYS A 128 -29.21 -14.88 12.12
CA LYS A 128 -30.33 -14.83 13.07
C LYS A 128 -30.47 -16.18 13.79
N GLU A 129 -31.47 -16.26 14.67
CA GLU A 129 -31.81 -17.49 15.38
C GLU A 129 -32.09 -18.62 14.37
N ASP A 130 -31.47 -19.78 14.61
CA ASP A 130 -31.55 -20.99 13.77
C ASP A 130 -31.03 -20.87 12.31
N GLU A 131 -30.45 -19.73 11.90
CA GLU A 131 -29.78 -19.62 10.60
C GLU A 131 -28.41 -20.32 10.65
N GLU A 132 -28.12 -21.16 9.65
CA GLU A 132 -26.87 -21.91 9.52
C GLU A 132 -26.01 -21.40 8.36
N LEU A 133 -24.69 -21.43 8.57
CA LEU A 133 -23.68 -21.25 7.55
C LEU A 133 -22.72 -22.44 7.53
N ASN A 134 -22.65 -23.13 6.40
CA ASN A 134 -21.70 -24.21 6.14
C ASN A 134 -21.01 -23.97 4.79
N VAL A 135 -19.71 -23.68 4.84
CA VAL A 135 -18.89 -23.31 3.69
C VAL A 135 -17.57 -24.05 3.73
N GLU A 136 -17.17 -24.59 2.58
CA GLU A 136 -15.81 -25.04 2.30
C GLU A 136 -15.19 -24.10 1.27
N ALA A 137 -13.93 -23.73 1.44
CA ALA A 137 -13.24 -22.81 0.53
C ALA A 137 -11.80 -23.23 0.30
N TYR A 138 -11.22 -22.82 -0.82
CA TYR A 138 -9.84 -23.13 -1.19
C TYR A 138 -9.08 -21.86 -1.54
N ALA A 139 -7.93 -21.66 -0.90
CA ALA A 139 -7.04 -20.54 -1.19
C ALA A 139 -5.91 -20.95 -2.12
N LYS A 140 -5.58 -20.04 -3.05
CA LYS A 140 -4.54 -20.22 -4.05
C LYS A 140 -3.59 -19.02 -4.02
N VAL A 141 -2.32 -19.26 -4.32
CA VAL A 141 -1.36 -18.19 -4.53
C VAL A 141 -1.67 -17.50 -5.85
N GLY A 142 -1.63 -16.18 -5.85
CA GLY A 142 -1.91 -15.36 -7.01
C GLY A 142 -1.13 -14.05 -6.99
N TYR A 143 -1.37 -13.24 -8.01
CA TYR A 143 -0.71 -11.95 -8.19
C TYR A 143 -1.74 -10.83 -8.24
N GLY A 144 -1.40 -9.67 -7.68
CA GLY A 144 -2.25 -8.48 -7.75
C GLY A 144 -2.62 -8.03 -9.17
N LYS A 145 -1.84 -8.42 -10.18
CA LYS A 145 -2.15 -8.19 -11.61
C LYS A 145 -3.43 -8.91 -12.07
N ASN A 146 -3.79 -10.03 -11.42
CA ASN A 146 -4.96 -10.84 -11.76
C ASN A 146 -6.21 -10.35 -11.02
N HIS A 147 -6.10 -10.07 -9.72
CA HIS A 147 -7.18 -9.55 -8.90
C HIS A 147 -6.64 -8.82 -7.66
N VAL A 148 -7.37 -7.79 -7.20
CA VAL A 148 -6.97 -6.95 -6.07
C VAL A 148 -6.80 -7.72 -4.75
N LYS A 149 -7.49 -8.86 -4.59
CA LYS A 149 -7.36 -9.73 -3.40
C LYS A 149 -5.93 -10.24 -3.17
N TRP A 150 -5.15 -10.37 -4.25
CA TRP A 150 -3.74 -10.75 -4.20
C TRP A 150 -2.77 -9.56 -4.18
N MET A 151 -3.26 -8.33 -4.07
CA MET A 151 -2.38 -7.20 -3.74
C MET A 151 -2.04 -7.29 -2.25
N PRO A 152 -0.75 -7.30 -1.87
CA PRO A 152 -0.34 -7.31 -0.46
C PRO A 152 -0.30 -5.90 0.15
N THR A 153 -0.52 -4.86 -0.65
CA THR A 153 -0.40 -3.46 -0.23
C THR A 153 -1.75 -2.76 -0.18
N THR A 154 -1.97 -1.99 0.90
CA THR A 154 -3.08 -1.04 1.04
C THR A 154 -2.68 0.34 0.53
N VAL A 155 -1.44 0.76 0.82
CA VAL A 155 -0.82 1.98 0.31
C VAL A 155 0.53 1.63 -0.31
N CYS A 156 0.72 1.95 -1.58
CA CYS A 156 2.03 1.86 -2.22
C CYS A 156 2.21 3.08 -3.10
N ALA A 157 2.86 4.11 -2.55
CA ALA A 157 2.92 5.43 -3.16
C ALA A 157 4.25 6.12 -2.88
N TYR A 158 4.59 7.05 -3.75
CA TYR A 158 5.71 7.95 -3.53
C TYR A 158 5.29 9.38 -3.87
N LYS A 159 6.01 10.33 -3.30
CA LYS A 159 5.96 11.74 -3.70
C LYS A 159 7.40 12.24 -3.87
N GLN A 160 7.61 13.26 -4.68
CA GLN A 160 8.90 13.92 -4.75
C GLN A 160 9.22 14.60 -3.41
N TYR A 161 10.51 14.72 -3.11
CA TYR A 161 10.98 15.37 -1.90
C TYR A 161 10.67 16.87 -1.99
N PRO A 162 9.92 17.44 -1.03
CA PRO A 162 9.52 18.84 -1.10
C PRO A 162 10.72 19.78 -1.05
N GLU A 163 10.66 20.86 -1.81
CA GLU A 163 11.63 21.95 -1.77
C GLU A 163 10.90 23.25 -1.44
N ILE A 164 11.36 23.95 -0.40
CA ILE A 164 10.80 25.23 0.03
C ILE A 164 11.91 26.26 -0.09
N THR A 165 11.70 27.26 -0.94
CA THR A 165 12.62 28.39 -1.12
C THR A 165 11.96 29.70 -0.71
N PHE A 166 12.77 30.67 -0.31
CA PHE A 166 12.31 32.00 0.09
C PHE A 166 12.91 33.04 -0.85
N ASN A 167 12.11 34.05 -1.20
CA ASN A 167 12.53 35.16 -2.03
C ASN A 167 12.81 36.39 -1.16
N ASP A 168 14.07 36.80 -1.11
CA ASP A 168 14.51 37.95 -0.32
C ASP A 168 14.09 39.30 -0.94
N ASP A 169 13.64 39.32 -2.21
CA ASP A 169 13.15 40.53 -2.90
C ASP A 169 11.69 40.89 -2.56
N VAL A 170 11.04 40.11 -1.68
CA VAL A 170 9.64 40.29 -1.27
C VAL A 170 9.59 40.42 0.25
N ASP A 171 8.75 41.33 0.74
CA ASP A 171 8.53 41.48 2.18
C ASP A 171 8.09 40.16 2.83
N ILE A 172 8.66 39.88 4.00
CA ILE A 172 8.39 38.65 4.74
C ILE A 172 6.90 38.56 5.08
N ASP A 173 6.26 37.52 4.57
CA ASP A 173 4.89 37.19 4.90
C ASP A 173 4.82 36.21 6.07
N TYR A 174 4.68 36.72 7.31
CA TYR A 174 4.53 35.84 8.47
C TYR A 174 3.21 35.06 8.51
N ASP A 175 2.20 35.45 7.75
CA ASP A 175 0.86 34.86 7.88
C ASP A 175 0.71 33.69 6.90
N CYS A 176 1.60 33.57 5.89
CA CYS A 176 1.60 32.42 4.99
C CYS A 176 1.94 31.10 5.69
N ALA A 177 2.61 31.15 6.86
CA ALA A 177 2.85 29.96 7.67
C ALA A 177 1.55 29.37 8.21
N ASP A 178 0.59 30.20 8.61
CA ASP A 178 -0.71 29.78 9.16
C ASP A 178 -1.61 29.15 8.08
N ALA A 179 -1.34 29.43 6.80
CA ALA A 179 -2.01 28.78 5.68
C ALA A 179 -1.55 27.32 5.45
N CYS A 180 -0.52 26.84 6.15
CA CYS A 180 -0.07 25.45 6.03
C CYS A 180 -0.97 24.51 6.86
N PRO A 181 -1.80 23.65 6.22
CA PRO A 181 -2.72 22.78 6.94
C PRO A 181 -2.02 21.67 7.74
N ARG A 182 -0.72 21.43 7.48
CA ARG A 182 0.08 20.38 8.09
C ARG A 182 1.08 20.90 9.13
N GLY A 183 1.08 22.20 9.42
CA GLY A 183 1.97 22.79 10.42
C GLY A 183 3.47 22.68 10.08
N VAL A 184 3.82 22.59 8.80
CA VAL A 184 5.22 22.48 8.32
C VAL A 184 6.02 23.75 8.58
N LEU A 185 5.33 24.89 8.70
CA LEU A 185 5.92 26.21 8.77
C LEU A 185 5.60 26.85 10.13
N LYS A 186 6.56 27.60 10.67
CA LYS A 186 6.36 28.42 11.87
C LYS A 186 7.02 29.79 11.71
N SER A 187 6.23 30.83 11.89
CA SER A 187 6.72 32.20 11.83
C SER A 187 7.55 32.57 13.06
N ASP A 188 8.73 33.15 12.82
CA ASP A 188 9.62 33.66 13.86
C ASP A 188 9.91 35.15 13.63
N LYS A 189 9.10 35.99 14.30
CA LYS A 189 9.21 37.46 14.23
C LYS A 189 10.51 37.99 14.85
N ARG A 190 11.20 37.22 15.70
CA ARG A 190 12.48 37.64 16.31
C ARG A 190 13.62 37.49 15.31
N SER A 191 13.67 36.36 14.61
CA SER A 191 14.69 36.09 13.58
C SER A 191 14.33 36.65 12.20
N LYS A 192 13.13 37.24 12.07
CA LYS A 192 12.58 37.77 10.81
C LYS A 192 12.58 36.74 9.69
N LYS A 193 12.20 35.49 10.01
CA LYS A 193 12.15 34.38 9.04
C LYS A 193 11.00 33.42 9.35
N ILE A 194 10.63 32.61 8.36
CA ILE A 194 9.79 31.43 8.56
C ILE A 194 10.71 30.22 8.78
N LYS A 195 10.48 29.50 9.86
CA LYS A 195 11.16 28.23 10.15
C LYS A 195 10.38 27.08 9.54
N ILE A 196 11.11 26.17 8.89
CA ILE A 196 10.57 24.90 8.43
C ILE A 196 10.74 23.91 9.59
N LEU A 197 9.63 23.40 10.12
CA LEU A 197 9.61 22.45 11.24
C LEU A 197 9.81 21.02 10.75
N ASP A 198 9.09 20.62 9.70
CA ASP A 198 9.11 19.28 9.13
C ASP A 198 8.78 19.35 7.63
N ILE A 199 9.82 19.42 6.80
CA ILE A 199 9.67 19.51 5.34
C ILE A 199 9.04 18.25 4.74
N GLU A 200 9.27 17.09 5.36
CA GLU A 200 8.84 15.79 4.86
C GLU A 200 7.33 15.61 5.01
N ASN A 201 6.72 16.27 5.99
CA ASN A 201 5.26 16.32 6.13
C ASN A 201 4.58 17.25 5.11
N CYS A 202 5.31 18.07 4.34
CA CYS A 202 4.71 18.93 3.32
C CYS A 202 3.98 18.13 2.23
N SER A 203 2.72 18.48 1.96
CA SER A 203 1.90 17.90 0.87
C SER A 203 2.10 18.60 -0.46
N MET A 204 2.92 19.67 -0.50
CA MET A 204 3.08 20.54 -1.68
C MET A 204 1.75 21.10 -2.21
N CYS A 205 0.77 21.32 -1.32
CA CYS A 205 -0.54 21.87 -1.68
C CYS A 205 -0.49 23.34 -2.16
N LYS A 206 0.66 24.02 -1.97
CA LYS A 206 0.91 25.43 -2.34
C LYS A 206 0.02 26.45 -1.61
N SER A 207 -0.64 26.08 -0.52
CA SER A 207 -1.52 27.00 0.23
C SER A 207 -0.75 28.20 0.80
N CYS A 208 0.44 27.99 1.36
CA CYS A 208 1.31 29.06 1.85
C CYS A 208 1.82 29.96 0.72
N GLU A 209 2.22 29.40 -0.42
CA GLU A 209 2.61 30.16 -1.61
C GLU A 209 1.46 31.03 -2.14
N ARG A 210 0.25 30.47 -2.27
CA ARG A 210 -0.94 31.24 -2.68
C ARG A 210 -1.29 32.36 -1.69
N ALA A 211 -1.19 32.09 -0.38
CA ALA A 211 -1.40 33.11 0.64
C ALA A 211 -0.40 34.27 0.48
N SER A 212 0.87 33.93 0.20
CA SER A 212 1.93 34.91 -0.03
C SER A 212 1.74 35.73 -1.29
N ILE A 213 1.31 35.11 -2.41
CA ILE A 213 0.97 35.81 -3.65
C ILE A 213 -0.16 36.82 -3.40
N ASN A 214 -1.22 36.41 -2.70
CA ASN A 214 -2.36 37.28 -2.41
C ASN A 214 -1.94 38.51 -1.58
N ARG A 215 -1.05 38.32 -0.59
CA ARG A 215 -0.52 39.43 0.21
C ARG A 215 0.39 40.34 -0.60
N ALA A 216 1.29 39.79 -1.41
CA ALA A 216 2.18 40.59 -2.25
C ALA A 216 1.38 41.44 -3.25
N ALA A 217 0.33 40.88 -3.85
CA ALA A 217 -0.59 41.62 -4.72
C ALA A 217 -1.27 42.79 -3.99
N ALA A 218 -1.73 42.57 -2.75
CA ALA A 218 -2.30 43.64 -1.92
C ALA A 218 -1.30 44.77 -1.58
N ASN A 219 0.00 44.46 -1.59
CA ASN A 219 1.10 45.39 -1.34
C ASN A 219 1.69 46.00 -2.64
N GLY A 220 1.03 45.84 -3.79
CA GLY A 220 1.47 46.44 -5.06
C GLY A 220 2.55 45.65 -5.80
N ALA A 221 2.79 44.39 -5.41
CA ALA A 221 3.71 43.46 -6.08
C ALA A 221 2.94 42.22 -6.58
N PRO A 222 2.10 42.34 -7.63
CA PRO A 222 1.37 41.20 -8.18
C PRO A 222 2.33 40.13 -8.69
N ASP A 223 1.88 38.88 -8.64
CA ASP A 223 2.61 37.68 -9.10
C ASP A 223 3.95 37.40 -8.40
N LYS A 224 4.28 38.14 -7.33
CA LYS A 224 5.43 37.84 -6.47
C LYS A 224 5.00 37.01 -5.27
N SER A 225 5.89 36.14 -4.80
CA SER A 225 5.71 35.36 -3.57
C SER A 225 6.99 35.42 -2.73
N TYR A 226 6.83 35.54 -1.41
CA TYR A 226 7.94 35.41 -0.46
C TYR A 226 8.37 33.94 -0.29
N ILE A 227 7.43 33.00 -0.40
CA ILE A 227 7.68 31.56 -0.24
C ILE A 227 7.29 30.81 -1.52
N ASN A 228 8.17 29.97 -2.04
CA ASN A 228 7.89 29.12 -3.20
C ASN A 228 7.92 27.65 -2.79
N ILE A 229 6.97 26.88 -3.30
CA ILE A 229 6.84 25.45 -3.00
C ILE A 229 7.09 24.66 -4.28
N GLY A 230 8.23 24.00 -4.32
CA GLY A 230 8.66 23.10 -5.38
C GLY A 230 8.96 21.70 -4.86
N TYR A 231 9.74 20.98 -5.64
CA TYR A 231 10.20 19.64 -5.34
C TYR A 231 11.56 19.39 -5.97
N ARG A 232 12.31 18.46 -5.40
CA ARG A 232 13.53 17.93 -6.00
C ARG A 232 13.17 16.85 -6.99
N GLU A 233 13.65 16.97 -8.23
CA GLU A 233 13.20 16.14 -9.35
C GLU A 233 13.48 14.64 -9.13
N ASN A 234 14.68 14.33 -8.61
CA ASN A 234 15.20 12.95 -8.47
C ASN A 234 15.22 12.43 -7.03
N ASP A 235 14.62 13.15 -6.08
CA ASP A 235 14.49 12.70 -4.69
C ASP A 235 13.02 12.36 -4.40
N PHE A 236 12.77 11.23 -3.74
CA PHE A 236 11.43 10.73 -3.47
C PHE A 236 11.28 10.29 -2.02
N ILE A 237 10.11 10.53 -1.44
CA ILE A 237 9.65 9.89 -0.20
C ILE A 237 8.69 8.78 -0.60
N PHE A 238 9.08 7.54 -0.34
CA PHE A 238 8.32 6.34 -0.67
C PHE A 238 7.66 5.77 0.59
N ARG A 239 6.42 5.30 0.44
CA ARG A 239 5.65 4.64 1.51
C ARG A 239 5.00 3.37 0.97
N ILE A 240 5.21 2.28 1.71
CA ILE A 240 4.51 1.01 1.51
C ILE A 240 3.81 0.67 2.83
N GLU A 241 2.51 0.44 2.76
CA GLU A 241 1.65 -0.07 3.82
C GLU A 241 1.01 -1.36 3.31
N THR A 242 1.07 -2.42 4.11
CA THR A 242 0.50 -3.74 3.76
C THR A 242 -0.86 -3.92 4.41
N ASP A 243 -1.59 -4.95 3.98
CA ASP A 243 -2.81 -5.37 4.65
C ASP A 243 -2.56 -6.32 5.85
N GLY A 244 -1.30 -6.45 6.27
CA GLY A 244 -0.85 -7.38 7.30
C GLY A 244 -0.67 -8.83 6.85
N SER A 245 -0.96 -9.16 5.57
CA SER A 245 -0.67 -10.51 5.05
C SER A 245 0.82 -10.81 4.95
N MET A 246 1.64 -9.78 4.77
CA MET A 246 3.09 -9.88 4.60
C MET A 246 3.75 -8.62 5.17
N PRO A 247 4.93 -8.71 5.80
CA PRO A 247 5.66 -7.54 6.25
C PRO A 247 6.03 -6.58 5.09
N ALA A 248 5.94 -5.27 5.32
CA ALA A 248 6.18 -4.25 4.29
C ALA A 248 7.60 -4.29 3.71
N LYS A 249 8.59 -4.65 4.54
CA LYS A 249 9.97 -4.87 4.10
C LYS A 249 10.07 -6.04 3.13
N GLU A 250 9.35 -7.12 3.39
CA GLU A 250 9.35 -8.32 2.56
C GLU A 250 8.72 -8.05 1.20
N VAL A 251 7.57 -7.34 1.18
CA VAL A 251 6.95 -6.86 -0.05
C VAL A 251 7.95 -6.05 -0.91
N LEU A 252 8.72 -5.14 -0.29
CA LEU A 252 9.73 -4.35 -1.00
C LEU A 252 10.85 -5.23 -1.59
N LEU A 253 11.37 -6.18 -0.81
CA LEU A 253 12.45 -7.06 -1.25
C LEU A 253 11.98 -7.96 -2.40
N THR A 254 10.83 -8.63 -2.24
CA THR A 254 10.25 -9.48 -3.29
C THR A 254 9.92 -8.68 -4.54
N ALA A 255 9.47 -7.43 -4.42
CA ALA A 255 9.25 -6.56 -5.57
C ALA A 255 10.53 -6.27 -6.36
N CYS A 256 11.64 -6.00 -5.66
CA CYS A 256 12.95 -5.81 -6.27
C CYS A 256 13.45 -7.09 -6.95
N ASP A 257 13.33 -8.23 -6.28
CA ASP A 257 13.72 -9.54 -6.85
C ASP A 257 12.94 -9.83 -8.12
N LYS A 258 11.61 -9.60 -8.11
CA LYS A 258 10.76 -9.78 -9.30
C LYS A 258 11.08 -8.83 -10.46
N LEU A 259 11.66 -7.67 -10.18
CA LEU A 259 12.19 -6.79 -11.23
C LEU A 259 13.52 -7.32 -11.78
N GLY A 260 14.41 -7.82 -10.90
CA GLY A 260 15.66 -8.47 -11.27
C GLY A 260 15.43 -9.69 -12.17
N GLU A 261 14.55 -10.62 -11.77
CA GLU A 261 14.17 -11.80 -12.55
C GLU A 261 13.69 -11.44 -13.97
N LYS A 262 12.93 -10.34 -14.12
CA LYS A 262 12.48 -9.88 -15.44
C LYS A 262 13.63 -9.38 -16.29
N ALA A 263 14.61 -8.69 -15.71
CA ALA A 263 15.80 -8.25 -16.43
C ALA A 263 16.64 -9.47 -16.87
N GLU A 264 16.81 -10.46 -16.00
CA GLU A 264 17.53 -11.71 -16.32
C GLU A 264 16.88 -12.49 -17.47
N LYS A 265 15.54 -12.49 -17.57
CA LYS A 265 14.84 -13.08 -18.73
C LYS A 265 15.26 -12.45 -20.06
N PHE A 266 15.48 -11.13 -20.11
CA PHE A 266 15.99 -10.48 -21.31
C PHE A 266 17.44 -10.86 -21.62
N ILE A 267 18.30 -10.92 -20.60
CA ILE A 267 19.71 -11.31 -20.75
C ILE A 267 19.80 -12.73 -21.33
N SER A 268 19.12 -13.68 -20.69
CA SER A 268 19.12 -15.08 -21.13
C SER A 268 18.49 -15.31 -22.50
N PHE A 269 17.54 -14.47 -22.92
CA PHE A 269 16.99 -14.50 -24.27
C PHE A 269 18.04 -14.06 -25.29
N SER A 270 18.78 -12.98 -25.02
CA SER A 270 19.84 -12.49 -25.90
C SER A 270 21.02 -13.46 -26.04
N GLU A 271 21.35 -14.22 -25.00
CA GLU A 271 22.45 -15.21 -25.04
C GLU A 271 22.09 -16.49 -25.79
N LYS A 272 20.81 -16.79 -26.03
CA LYS A 272 20.37 -17.99 -26.76
C LYS A 272 20.36 -17.82 -28.29
N GLU A 273 20.62 -16.62 -28.79
CA GLU A 273 20.69 -16.32 -30.24
C GLU A 273 22.14 -16.31 -30.79
N GLU A 274 23.14 -16.71 -30.01
CA GLU A 274 24.50 -17.09 -30.47
C GLU A 274 24.68 -18.62 -30.55
#